data_AF-A0A8X6TVT1-F1
#
_entry.id   AF-A0A8X6TVT1-F1
#
_cell.length_a   1.000
_cell.length_b   1.000
_cell.length_c   1.000
_cell.angle_alpha   90.00
_cell.angle_beta   90.00
_cell.angle_gamma   90.00
#
_symmetry.space_group_name_H-M   'P 1'
#
loop_
_entity.id
_entity.type
_entity.pdbx_description
1 polymer ?
#
loop_
_entity_poly.entity_id
_entity_poly.type
_entity_poly.pdbx_seq_one_letter_code
_entity_poly.pdbx_strand_id
1 'polypeptide(L)'
;MHQSEGNEYFGAVACPSCQLQWCFQCHAPAHGALTCRQYKKGDHLLRNWARARTHGQQNAQKCPKCKIYIERTTGCDHMHCTSCSTDFCYKCGEKYRYLKFFGDHYSKLSIFGCKYRFKANQPFQRRAIRGAVFGGTLIAVTVLALCAGVLVAGISLIALPVCVFHQLFRCCKCPHSEEARSPSPPVNDVPNVGLKRSQTFP
;
A
#
# COMPACT_ATOMS: atom_id res chain seq x y z
N MET A 1 -52.52 4.09 -41.56
CA MET A 1 -51.38 3.20 -41.89
C MET A 1 -50.11 3.96 -41.61
N HIS A 2 -49.24 3.34 -40.81
CA HIS A 2 -47.85 3.64 -40.43
C HIS A 2 -47.18 4.92 -40.95
N GLN A 3 -46.83 5.80 -40.01
CA GLN A 3 -45.57 6.55 -40.04
C GLN A 3 -45.18 6.94 -38.61
N SER A 4 -44.26 6.17 -38.03
CA SER A 4 -43.53 6.50 -36.80
C SER A 4 -42.06 6.18 -37.02
N GLU A 5 -41.40 6.98 -37.86
CA GLU A 5 -39.95 6.99 -38.01
C GLU A 5 -39.40 8.20 -37.24
N GLY A 6 -39.45 8.09 -35.92
CA GLY A 6 -38.79 8.99 -34.99
C GLY A 6 -38.05 8.12 -33.99
N ASN A 7 -36.75 7.89 -34.23
CA ASN A 7 -35.86 7.22 -33.29
C ASN A 7 -35.69 8.14 -32.07
N GLU A 8 -36.61 8.06 -31.12
CA GLU A 8 -36.62 8.85 -29.90
C GLU A 8 -35.45 8.43 -28.99
N TYR A 9 -34.35 9.19 -29.10
CA TYR A 9 -33.29 9.27 -28.12
C TYR A 9 -33.85 9.81 -26.79
N PHE A 10 -34.46 8.93 -25.98
CA PHE A 10 -34.99 9.26 -24.66
C PHE A 10 -33.85 9.59 -23.66
N GLY A 11 -33.55 10.88 -23.50
CA GLY A 11 -32.97 11.44 -22.25
C GLY A 11 -31.52 11.08 -21.91
N ALA A 12 -30.68 10.71 -22.90
CA ALA A 12 -29.24 10.56 -22.70
C ALA A 12 -28.54 11.94 -22.72
N VAL A 13 -27.84 12.27 -21.64
CA VAL A 13 -27.04 13.49 -21.49
C VAL A 13 -25.56 13.11 -21.53
N ALA A 14 -24.77 13.89 -22.26
CA ALA A 14 -23.33 13.70 -22.37
C ALA A 14 -22.58 14.83 -21.64
N CYS A 15 -21.53 14.49 -20.89
CA CYS A 15 -20.62 15.50 -20.35
C CYS A 15 -19.66 15.98 -21.45
N PRO A 16 -19.54 17.30 -21.70
CA PRO A 16 -18.63 17.82 -22.73
C PRO A 16 -17.14 17.63 -22.37
N SER A 17 -16.81 17.55 -21.07
CA SER A 17 -15.42 17.43 -20.62
C SER A 17 -14.89 15.99 -20.62
N CYS A 18 -15.71 15.01 -20.26
CA CYS A 18 -15.29 13.60 -20.13
C CYS A 18 -16.00 12.63 -21.08
N GLN A 19 -16.89 13.13 -21.93
CA GLN A 19 -17.67 12.36 -22.92
C GLN A 19 -18.52 11.22 -22.34
N LEU A 20 -18.67 11.17 -21.02
CA LEU A 20 -19.54 10.19 -20.35
C LEU A 20 -21.00 10.46 -20.72
N GLN A 21 -21.71 9.42 -21.16
CA GLN A 21 -23.15 9.48 -21.47
C GLN A 21 -23.96 8.72 -20.42
N TRP A 22 -24.99 9.37 -19.85
CA TRP A 22 -25.89 8.77 -18.87
C TRP A 22 -27.34 9.18 -19.13
N CYS A 23 -28.29 8.38 -18.64
CA CYS A 23 -29.70 8.73 -18.68
C CYS A 23 -30.04 9.70 -17.53
N PHE A 24 -30.61 10.86 -17.84
CA PHE A 24 -30.96 11.88 -16.83
C PHE A 24 -32.01 11.41 -15.83
N GLN A 25 -32.95 10.54 -16.23
CA GLN A 25 -34.03 10.10 -15.35
C GLN A 25 -33.60 9.08 -14.29
N CYS A 26 -32.66 8.19 -14.61
CA CYS A 26 -32.30 7.07 -13.74
C CYS A 26 -30.83 7.11 -13.27
N HIS A 27 -30.04 8.05 -13.77
CA HIS A 27 -28.60 8.21 -13.49
C HIS A 27 -27.76 6.95 -13.79
N ALA A 28 -28.24 6.10 -14.71
CA ALA A 28 -27.51 4.95 -15.20
C ALA A 28 -26.75 5.29 -16.49
N PRO A 29 -25.76 4.48 -16.92
CA PRO A 29 -25.17 4.60 -18.25
C PRO A 29 -26.25 4.68 -19.34
N ALA A 30 -25.99 5.46 -20.38
CA ALA A 30 -26.97 5.67 -21.45
C ALA A 30 -27.46 4.32 -22.03
N HIS A 31 -28.76 4.11 -21.99
CA HIS A 31 -29.40 2.87 -22.41
C HIS A 31 -30.47 3.19 -23.47
N GLY A 32 -30.07 3.24 -24.74
CA GLY A 32 -30.94 3.69 -25.83
C GLY A 32 -32.14 2.77 -26.08
N ALA A 33 -31.90 1.47 -26.29
CA ALA A 33 -32.95 0.51 -26.65
C ALA A 33 -33.82 0.03 -25.47
N LEU A 34 -33.55 0.48 -24.25
CA LEU A 34 -34.21 0.00 -23.04
C LEU A 34 -34.83 1.16 -22.28
N THR A 35 -36.07 0.98 -21.80
CA THR A 35 -36.67 1.92 -20.86
C THR A 35 -35.94 1.90 -19.51
N CYS A 36 -35.98 3.01 -18.75
CA CYS A 36 -35.40 3.09 -17.40
C CYS A 36 -35.86 1.93 -16.49
N ARG A 37 -37.13 1.52 -16.61
CA ARG A 37 -37.71 0.40 -15.84
C ARG A 37 -37.11 -0.95 -16.24
N GLN A 38 -36.93 -1.20 -17.54
CA GLN A 38 -36.32 -2.43 -18.04
C GLN A 38 -34.84 -2.51 -17.65
N TYR A 39 -34.09 -1.41 -17.79
CA TYR A 39 -32.70 -1.34 -17.37
C TYR A 39 -32.54 -1.67 -15.88
N LYS A 40 -33.34 -1.03 -15.01
CA LYS A 40 -33.30 -1.29 -13.57
C LYS A 40 -33.66 -2.74 -13.22
N LYS A 41 -34.62 -3.33 -13.93
CA LYS A 41 -34.99 -4.75 -13.78
C LYS A 41 -33.82 -5.65 -14.19
N GLY A 42 -33.15 -5.37 -15.30
CA GLY A 42 -31.96 -6.09 -15.76
C GLY A 42 -30.79 -6.02 -14.77
N ASP A 43 -30.45 -4.82 -14.30
CA ASP A 43 -29.38 -4.63 -13.28
C ASP A 43 -29.69 -5.39 -11.98
N HIS A 44 -30.96 -5.40 -11.55
CA HIS A 44 -31.37 -6.19 -10.40
C HIS A 44 -31.19 -7.70 -10.63
N LEU A 45 -31.59 -8.22 -11.79
CA LEU A 45 -31.39 -9.63 -12.16
C LEU A 45 -29.91 -10.01 -12.20
N LEU A 46 -29.06 -9.18 -12.81
CA LEU A 46 -27.62 -9.38 -12.86
C LEU A 46 -27.01 -9.43 -11.45
N ARG A 47 -27.39 -8.49 -10.57
CA ARG A 47 -26.92 -8.46 -9.18
C ARG A 47 -27.35 -9.69 -8.39
N ASN A 48 -28.57 -10.17 -8.61
CA ASN A 48 -29.10 -11.36 -7.95
C ASN A 48 -28.40 -12.61 -8.44
N TRP A 49 -28.25 -12.76 -9.76
CA TRP A 49 -27.48 -13.85 -10.35
C TRP A 49 -26.04 -13.86 -9.83
N ALA A 50 -25.36 -12.70 -9.80
CA ALA A 50 -23.99 -12.60 -9.34
C ALA A 50 -23.82 -13.02 -7.87
N ARG A 51 -24.81 -12.71 -7.02
CA ARG A 51 -24.82 -13.09 -5.58
C ARG A 51 -25.27 -14.52 -5.35
N ALA A 52 -26.02 -15.11 -6.29
CA ALA A 52 -26.46 -16.48 -6.20
C ALA A 52 -25.25 -17.42 -6.11
N ARG A 53 -25.43 -18.53 -5.39
CA ARG A 53 -24.38 -19.51 -5.18
C ARG A 53 -24.65 -20.76 -6.01
N THR A 54 -23.74 -21.05 -6.93
CA THR A 54 -23.73 -22.29 -7.72
C THR A 54 -22.45 -23.06 -7.35
N HIS A 55 -22.57 -24.37 -7.13
CA HIS A 55 -21.45 -25.22 -6.68
C HIS A 55 -20.72 -24.71 -5.40
N GLY A 56 -21.46 -24.06 -4.49
CA GLY A 56 -20.92 -23.59 -3.20
C GLY A 56 -20.11 -22.29 -3.26
N GLN A 57 -20.06 -21.58 -4.39
CA GLN A 57 -19.41 -20.28 -4.55
C GLN A 57 -20.34 -19.28 -5.26
N GLN A 58 -20.07 -17.98 -5.14
CA GLN A 58 -20.83 -16.95 -5.86
C GLN A 58 -20.57 -17.02 -7.37
N ASN A 59 -21.60 -16.78 -8.18
CA ASN A 59 -21.51 -16.84 -9.63
C ASN A 59 -20.57 -15.78 -10.21
N ALA A 60 -20.56 -14.59 -9.62
CA ALA A 60 -19.62 -13.52 -9.99
C ALA A 60 -19.14 -12.76 -8.76
N GLN A 61 -17.84 -12.44 -8.73
CA GLN A 61 -17.21 -11.68 -7.65
C GLN A 61 -16.97 -10.24 -8.08
N LYS A 62 -17.16 -9.29 -7.15
CA LYS A 62 -16.82 -7.88 -7.42
C LYS A 62 -15.32 -7.65 -7.32
N CYS A 63 -14.76 -6.91 -8.28
CA CYS A 63 -13.41 -6.38 -8.16
C CYS A 63 -13.32 -5.41 -6.95
N PRO A 64 -12.30 -5.52 -6.08
CA PRO A 64 -12.17 -4.63 -4.92
C PRO A 64 -11.91 -3.17 -5.30
N LYS A 65 -11.31 -2.89 -6.47
CA LYS A 65 -10.96 -1.54 -6.94
C LYS A 65 -12.09 -0.89 -7.74
N CYS A 66 -12.44 -1.45 -8.90
CA CYS A 66 -13.44 -0.85 -9.80
C CYS A 66 -14.88 -1.37 -9.61
N LYS A 67 -15.11 -2.33 -8.71
CA LYS A 67 -16.43 -2.88 -8.34
C LYS A 67 -17.23 -3.56 -9.46
N ILE A 68 -16.65 -3.73 -10.64
CA ILE A 68 -17.25 -4.53 -11.72
C ILE A 68 -17.40 -5.99 -11.28
N TYR A 69 -18.43 -6.66 -11.77
CA TYR A 69 -18.62 -8.09 -11.58
C TYR A 69 -17.75 -8.86 -12.57
N ILE A 70 -17.04 -9.86 -12.06
CA ILE A 70 -16.15 -10.73 -12.84
C ILE A 70 -16.61 -12.15 -12.56
N GLU A 71 -16.87 -12.91 -13.61
CA GLU A 71 -17.18 -14.34 -13.55
C GLU A 71 -15.91 -15.17 -13.54
N ARG A 72 -15.94 -16.32 -12.87
CA ARG A 72 -14.77 -17.21 -12.75
C ARG A 72 -14.51 -17.95 -14.07
N THR A 73 -13.29 -17.84 -14.60
CA THR A 73 -12.89 -18.48 -15.86
C THR A 73 -12.51 -19.96 -15.77
N THR A 74 -12.03 -20.45 -14.61
CA THR A 74 -11.89 -21.87 -14.15
C THR A 74 -10.72 -22.02 -13.15
N GLY A 75 -10.77 -23.05 -12.28
CA GLY A 75 -9.61 -23.68 -11.60
C GLY A 75 -8.83 -22.88 -10.53
N CYS A 76 -8.57 -21.59 -10.73
CA CYS A 76 -7.76 -20.77 -9.83
C CYS A 76 -8.64 -19.82 -9.00
N ASP A 77 -8.20 -19.51 -7.78
CA ASP A 77 -8.81 -18.46 -6.95
C ASP A 77 -8.16 -17.08 -7.19
N HIS A 78 -7.00 -17.04 -7.84
CA HIS A 78 -6.30 -15.82 -8.22
C HIS A 78 -6.90 -15.28 -9.52
N MET A 79 -7.46 -14.08 -9.48
CA MET A 79 -8.06 -13.45 -10.64
C MET A 79 -7.48 -12.06 -10.89
N HIS A 80 -7.33 -11.75 -12.17
CA HIS A 80 -6.87 -10.47 -12.65
C HIS A 80 -8.05 -9.68 -13.24
N CYS A 81 -8.26 -8.45 -12.77
CA CYS A 81 -9.31 -7.59 -13.32
C CYS A 81 -8.84 -6.91 -14.61
N THR A 82 -9.48 -7.22 -15.73
CA THR A 82 -9.15 -6.66 -17.06
C THR A 82 -9.34 -5.15 -17.16
N SER A 83 -10.29 -4.58 -16.41
CA SER A 83 -10.60 -3.14 -16.46
C SER A 83 -9.63 -2.26 -15.67
N CYS A 84 -9.07 -2.76 -14.56
CA CYS A 84 -8.26 -1.94 -13.65
C CYS A 84 -6.93 -2.59 -13.23
N SER A 85 -6.57 -3.68 -13.92
CA SER A 85 -5.35 -4.49 -13.77
C SER A 85 -5.04 -4.91 -12.34
N THR A 86 -6.06 -5.11 -11.52
CA THR A 86 -5.91 -5.45 -10.10
C THR A 86 -6.09 -6.94 -9.88
N ASP A 87 -5.12 -7.55 -9.20
CA ASP A 87 -5.17 -8.94 -8.76
C ASP A 87 -5.95 -9.09 -7.45
N PHE A 88 -6.92 -9.99 -7.43
CA PHE A 88 -7.77 -10.23 -6.27
C PHE A 88 -8.18 -11.70 -6.17
N CYS A 89 -8.51 -12.12 -4.95
CA CYS A 89 -8.95 -13.47 -4.66
C CYS A 89 -10.44 -13.61 -4.94
N TYR A 90 -10.82 -14.52 -5.83
CA TYR A 90 -12.22 -14.75 -6.19
C TYR A 90 -13.07 -15.21 -5.00
N LYS A 91 -12.52 -16.05 -4.11
CA LYS A 91 -13.27 -16.59 -2.97
C LYS A 91 -13.67 -15.53 -1.96
N CYS A 92 -12.80 -14.55 -1.67
CA CYS A 92 -13.07 -13.56 -0.63
C CYS A 92 -13.27 -12.14 -1.16
N GLY A 93 -13.01 -11.88 -2.44
CA GLY A 93 -13.13 -10.56 -3.06
C GLY A 93 -12.08 -9.54 -2.61
N GLU A 94 -11.04 -9.96 -1.89
CA GLU A 94 -10.01 -9.05 -1.37
C GLU A 94 -8.82 -8.98 -2.32
N LYS A 95 -8.18 -7.81 -2.39
CA LYS A 95 -6.96 -7.61 -3.19
C LYS A 95 -5.82 -8.45 -2.62
N TYR A 96 -5.00 -9.04 -3.48
CA TYR A 96 -3.74 -9.64 -3.02
C TYR A 96 -2.81 -8.53 -2.51
N ARG A 97 -2.41 -8.62 -1.24
CA ARG A 97 -1.41 -7.74 -0.62
C ARG A 97 -0.21 -8.59 -0.27
N TYR A 98 0.96 -8.21 -0.78
CA TYR A 98 2.21 -8.81 -0.36
C TYR A 98 2.79 -7.96 0.78
N LEU A 99 2.55 -8.39 2.00
CA LEU A 99 3.12 -7.77 3.19
C LEU A 99 4.02 -8.82 3.84
N LYS A 100 5.34 -8.58 3.82
CA LYS A 100 6.37 -9.50 4.34
C LYS A 100 6.04 -9.98 5.76
N PHE A 101 5.41 -9.14 6.57
CA PHE A 101 5.05 -9.42 7.97
C PHE A 101 3.67 -10.04 8.19
N PHE A 102 2.69 -9.78 7.31
CA PHE A 102 1.30 -10.21 7.53
C PHE A 102 0.92 -11.49 6.79
N GLY A 103 1.90 -12.09 6.11
CA GLY A 103 1.77 -13.34 5.37
C GLY A 103 1.22 -13.15 3.96
N ASP A 104 1.14 -14.27 3.25
CA ASP A 104 0.53 -14.37 1.93
C ASP A 104 -0.99 -14.58 2.05
N HIS A 105 -1.71 -14.44 0.94
CA HIS A 105 -3.16 -14.63 0.98
C HIS A 105 -3.58 -16.11 1.09
N TYR A 106 -2.66 -17.05 0.80
CA TYR A 106 -2.93 -18.49 0.74
C TYR A 106 -2.79 -19.20 2.08
N SER A 107 -1.92 -18.74 2.98
CA SER A 107 -1.77 -19.43 4.26
C SER A 107 -3.04 -19.33 5.13
N LYS A 108 -3.28 -20.38 5.92
CA LYS A 108 -4.47 -20.49 6.79
C LYS A 108 -4.45 -19.49 7.95
N LEU A 109 -3.26 -19.13 8.44
CA LEU A 109 -3.05 -18.32 9.64
C LEU A 109 -2.62 -16.88 9.34
N SER A 110 -2.48 -16.49 8.07
CA SER A 110 -2.25 -15.09 7.70
C SER A 110 -3.35 -14.20 8.29
N ILE A 111 -2.93 -13.15 9.00
CA ILE A 111 -3.80 -12.18 9.67
C ILE A 111 -4.81 -11.58 8.68
N PHE A 112 -4.34 -11.21 7.48
CA PHE A 112 -5.15 -10.68 6.38
C PHE A 112 -5.37 -11.68 5.23
N GLY A 113 -5.30 -12.99 5.52
CA GLY A 113 -5.50 -14.04 4.52
C GLY A 113 -6.96 -14.29 4.13
N CYS A 114 -7.17 -15.17 3.15
CA CYS A 114 -8.50 -15.54 2.64
C CYS A 114 -9.45 -15.98 3.76
N LYS A 115 -10.61 -15.30 3.92
CA LYS A 115 -11.62 -15.62 4.94
C LYS A 115 -12.18 -17.05 4.82
N TYR A 116 -12.31 -17.54 3.58
CA TYR A 116 -13.00 -18.80 3.28
C TYR A 116 -12.06 -20.02 3.22
N ARG A 117 -10.74 -19.85 3.35
CA ARG A 117 -9.79 -20.98 3.44
C ARG A 117 -9.68 -21.58 4.85
N PHE A 118 -9.85 -20.78 5.90
CA PHE A 118 -9.72 -21.25 7.29
C PHE A 118 -11.07 -21.21 8.01
N LYS A 119 -11.57 -22.37 8.45
CA LYS A 119 -12.83 -22.54 9.17
C LYS A 119 -13.98 -21.71 8.56
N ALA A 120 -14.30 -21.95 7.28
CA ALA A 120 -15.31 -21.18 6.55
C ALA A 120 -16.66 -21.12 7.29
N ASN A 121 -17.11 -22.26 7.82
CA ASN A 121 -18.41 -22.44 8.47
C ASN A 121 -18.46 -21.93 9.93
N GLN A 122 -17.32 -21.64 10.57
CA GLN A 122 -17.26 -21.23 11.98
C GLN A 122 -16.67 -19.82 12.11
N PRO A 123 -17.51 -18.77 11.95
CA PRO A 123 -17.03 -17.39 11.91
C PRO A 123 -16.42 -16.92 13.23
N PHE A 124 -16.97 -17.37 14.36
CA PHE A 124 -16.49 -16.99 15.70
C PHE A 124 -15.08 -17.53 15.96
N GLN A 125 -14.85 -18.83 15.78
CA GLN A 125 -13.54 -19.44 15.96
C GLN A 125 -12.49 -18.85 15.01
N ARG A 126 -12.85 -18.59 13.75
CA ARG A 126 -11.95 -17.91 12.80
C ARG A 126 -11.54 -16.53 13.30
N ARG A 127 -12.49 -15.74 13.82
CA ARG A 127 -12.20 -14.39 14.35
C ARG A 127 -11.35 -14.45 15.61
N ALA A 128 -11.65 -15.37 16.53
CA ALA A 128 -10.87 -15.57 17.75
C ALA A 128 -9.42 -15.96 17.45
N ILE A 129 -9.20 -16.94 16.57
CA ILE A 129 -7.85 -17.42 16.23
C ILE A 129 -7.05 -16.32 15.51
N ARG A 130 -7.64 -15.62 14.53
CA ARG A 130 -6.95 -14.50 13.86
C ARG A 130 -6.66 -13.35 14.83
N GLY A 131 -7.59 -13.07 15.74
CA GLY A 131 -7.38 -12.08 16.80
C GLY A 131 -6.23 -12.46 17.73
N ALA A 132 -6.14 -13.73 18.13
CA ALA A 132 -5.05 -14.24 18.94
C ALA A 132 -3.69 -14.17 18.23
N VAL A 133 -3.61 -14.53 16.94
CA VAL A 133 -2.38 -14.42 16.14
C VAL A 133 -1.94 -12.96 16.02
N PHE A 134 -2.87 -12.04 15.74
CA PHE A 134 -2.56 -10.61 15.64
C PHE A 134 -2.11 -10.03 16.99
N GLY A 135 -2.84 -10.35 18.06
CA GLY A 135 -2.47 -9.93 19.41
C GLY A 135 -1.11 -10.45 19.85
N GLY A 136 -0.84 -11.74 19.62
CA GLY A 136 0.47 -12.35 19.89
C GLY A 136 1.60 -11.71 19.09
N THR A 137 1.36 -11.38 17.82
CA THR A 137 2.35 -10.68 16.97
C THR A 137 2.66 -9.29 17.53
N LEU A 138 1.64 -8.53 17.94
CA LEU A 138 1.83 -7.21 18.53
C LEU A 138 2.63 -7.29 19.85
N ILE A 139 2.29 -8.23 20.73
CA ILE A 139 3.00 -8.45 21.99
C ILE A 139 4.46 -8.83 21.73
N ALA A 140 4.72 -9.72 20.78
CA ALA A 140 6.09 -10.11 20.44
C ALA A 140 6.90 -8.91 19.91
N VAL A 141 6.32 -8.09 19.03
CA VAL A 141 6.99 -6.91 18.49
C VAL A 141 7.27 -5.87 19.57
N THR A 142 6.32 -5.64 20.50
CA THR A 142 6.54 -4.69 21.61
C THR A 142 7.60 -5.19 22.59
N VAL A 143 7.58 -6.47 22.95
CA VAL A 143 8.60 -7.06 23.83
C VAL A 143 9.99 -6.97 23.18
N LEU A 144 10.12 -7.31 21.90
CA LEU A 144 11.38 -7.20 21.18
C LEU A 144 11.90 -5.75 21.15
N ALA A 145 11.02 -4.77 20.95
CA ALA A 145 11.40 -3.35 20.98
C ALA A 145 11.88 -2.90 22.37
N LEU A 146 11.21 -3.33 23.44
CA LEU A 146 11.61 -3.03 24.80
C LEU A 146 12.97 -3.66 25.14
N CYS A 147 13.18 -4.93 24.80
CA CYS A 147 14.45 -5.62 25.01
C CYS A 147 15.59 -4.92 24.26
N ALA A 148 15.37 -4.55 22.99
CA ALA A 148 16.34 -3.80 22.21
C ALA A 148 16.66 -2.44 22.85
N GLY A 149 15.64 -1.73 23.36
CA GLY A 149 15.83 -0.46 24.06
C GLY A 149 16.69 -0.59 25.32
N VAL A 150 16.45 -1.61 26.14
CA VAL A 150 17.23 -1.87 27.37
C VAL A 150 18.69 -2.22 27.03
N LEU A 151 18.93 -3.03 26.00
CA LEU A 151 20.28 -3.37 25.55
C LEU A 151 21.04 -2.12 25.08
N VAL A 152 20.40 -1.25 24.30
CA VAL A 152 21.02 0.00 23.82
C VAL A 152 21.34 0.95 24.99
N ALA A 153 20.43 1.08 25.96
CA ALA A 153 20.67 1.89 27.15
C ALA A 153 21.83 1.35 28.00
N GLY A 154 21.88 0.04 28.22
CA GLY A 154 22.97 -0.62 28.96
C GLY A 154 24.32 -0.45 28.28
N ILE A 155 24.38 -0.67 26.96
CA ILE A 155 25.62 -0.45 26.19
C ILE A 155 26.05 1.01 26.26
N SER A 156 25.12 1.96 26.18
CA SER A 156 25.42 3.40 26.27
C SER A 156 25.97 3.77 27.65
N LEU A 157 25.40 3.23 28.73
CA LEU A 157 25.87 3.48 30.10
C LEU A 157 27.28 2.94 30.37
N ILE A 158 27.71 1.90 29.67
CA ILE A 158 29.06 1.33 29.80
C ILE A 158 30.04 2.00 28.84
N ALA A 159 29.63 2.23 27.59
CA ALA A 159 30.48 2.83 26.57
C ALA A 159 30.82 4.29 26.87
N LEU A 160 29.86 5.09 27.37
CA LEU A 160 30.11 6.49 27.70
C LEU A 160 31.24 6.70 28.74
N PRO A 161 31.22 6.08 29.94
CA PRO A 161 32.30 6.23 30.90
C PRO A 161 33.62 5.63 30.41
N VAL A 162 33.60 4.53 29.66
CA VAL A 162 34.82 3.95 29.07
C VAL A 162 35.42 4.89 28.01
N CYS A 163 34.58 5.52 27.17
CA CYS A 163 35.01 6.51 26.19
C CYS A 163 35.54 7.79 26.85
N VAL A 164 34.84 8.29 27.87
CA VAL A 164 35.27 9.47 28.64
C VAL A 164 36.59 9.17 29.36
N PHE A 165 36.71 8.02 30.02
CA PHE A 165 37.95 7.56 30.64
C PHE A 165 39.07 7.45 29.61
N HIS A 166 38.83 6.83 28.46
CA HIS A 166 39.83 6.73 27.41
C HIS A 166 40.26 8.10 26.84
N GLN A 167 39.34 9.07 26.74
CA GLN A 167 39.65 10.45 26.37
C GLN A 167 40.49 11.17 27.45
N LEU A 168 40.13 11.01 28.74
CA LEU A 168 40.90 11.57 29.86
C LEU A 168 42.31 10.97 29.94
N PHE A 169 42.47 9.66 29.73
CA PHE A 169 43.77 9.00 29.70
C PHE A 169 44.60 9.39 28.47
N ARG A 170 43.97 9.71 27.34
CA ARG A 170 44.66 10.30 26.18
C ARG A 170 45.09 11.75 26.45
N CYS A 171 44.32 12.53 27.21
CA CYS A 171 44.74 13.86 27.68
C CYS A 171 45.87 13.79 28.72
N CYS A 172 45.87 12.81 29.63
CA CYS A 172 46.95 12.60 30.61
C CYS A 172 48.24 12.01 30.01
N LYS A 173 48.20 11.51 28.77
CA LYS A 173 49.38 11.07 28.01
C LYS A 173 50.07 12.19 27.24
N CYS A 174 49.88 13.45 27.65
CA CYS A 174 50.80 14.53 27.34
C CYS A 174 51.75 14.76 28.54
N PRO A 175 52.93 14.11 28.59
CA PRO A 175 54.01 14.57 29.43
C PRO A 175 54.73 15.75 28.75
N HIS A 176 54.79 16.87 29.47
CA HIS A 176 55.90 17.81 29.56
C HIS A 176 56.92 17.87 28.40
N SER A 177 56.93 18.98 27.64
CA SER A 177 58.16 19.61 27.16
C SER A 177 57.93 21.12 26.93
N GLU A 178 57.87 21.90 28.02
CA GLU A 178 58.35 23.28 27.96
C GLU A 178 59.89 23.22 27.94
N GLU A 179 60.50 23.58 26.80
CA GLU A 179 61.68 24.45 26.68
C GLU A 179 62.31 24.28 25.27
N ALA A 180 61.92 25.16 24.34
CA ALA A 180 62.77 25.62 23.24
C ALA A 180 62.08 26.79 22.52
N ARG A 181 62.11 27.96 23.15
CA ARG A 181 61.93 29.24 22.47
C ARG A 181 63.11 29.44 21.52
N SER A 182 62.86 29.44 20.21
CA SER A 182 63.68 30.19 19.25
C SER A 182 62.77 31.15 18.48
N PRO A 183 63.15 32.43 18.30
CA PRO A 183 62.25 33.46 17.78
C PRO A 183 62.25 33.46 16.25
N SER A 184 61.10 33.27 15.63
CA SER A 184 60.89 33.62 14.21
C SER A 184 60.46 35.10 14.09
N PRO A 185 61.02 35.87 13.14
CA PRO A 185 60.83 37.32 13.04
C PRO A 185 59.44 37.70 12.49
N PRO A 186 59.03 38.99 12.60
CA PRO A 186 57.67 39.43 12.25
C PRO A 186 57.39 39.30 10.76
N VAL A 187 56.19 38.79 10.45
CA VAL A 187 55.61 38.77 9.11
C VAL A 187 55.20 40.20 8.77
N ASN A 188 55.91 40.80 7.81
CA ASN A 188 55.49 42.05 7.17
C ASN A 188 54.55 41.72 6.01
N ASP A 189 53.42 42.43 5.97
CA ASP A 189 52.49 42.49 4.87
C ASP A 189 53.18 42.94 3.57
N VAL A 190 52.94 42.24 2.46
CA VAL A 190 53.19 42.74 1.11
C VAL A 190 51.98 42.40 0.22
N PRO A 191 51.44 43.37 -0.54
CA PRO A 191 50.23 43.21 -1.31
C PRO A 191 50.43 42.53 -2.66
N ASN A 192 49.34 41.89 -3.06
CA ASN A 192 48.89 41.41 -4.37
C ASN A 192 49.64 41.90 -5.63
N VAL A 193 50.13 40.96 -6.43
CA VAL A 193 50.29 41.13 -7.89
C VAL A 193 49.70 39.90 -8.58
N GLY A 194 48.64 40.12 -9.35
CA GLY A 194 47.92 39.06 -10.05
C GLY A 194 48.56 38.64 -11.37
N LEU A 195 48.02 37.58 -11.97
CA LEU A 195 47.96 37.43 -13.43
C LEU A 195 46.90 36.41 -13.84
N LYS A 196 46.25 36.76 -14.95
CA LYS A 196 44.99 36.24 -15.50
C LYS A 196 45.12 34.93 -16.29
N ARG A 197 43.93 34.42 -16.67
CA ARG A 197 43.52 33.70 -17.91
C ARG A 197 43.70 32.17 -17.85
N SER A 198 42.81 31.34 -18.38
CA SER A 198 41.75 31.53 -19.39
C SER A 198 40.90 30.26 -19.57
N GLN A 199 39.60 30.44 -19.91
CA GLN A 199 38.84 29.79 -20.99
C GLN A 199 38.52 28.28 -20.90
N THR A 200 37.25 27.92 -20.62
CA THR A 200 36.16 27.46 -21.55
C THR A 200 36.28 26.00 -22.04
N PHE A 201 35.28 25.19 -21.65
CA PHE A 201 34.43 24.23 -22.42
C PHE A 201 35.10 23.18 -23.33
N PRO A 202 34.47 22.02 -23.64
CA PRO A 202 33.03 21.75 -23.81
C PRO A 202 32.33 21.03 -22.65
#